data_AF-A0A848UEV1-F1
#
_entry.id   AF-A0A848UEV1-F1
#
_cell.length_a   1.000
_cell.length_b   1.000
_cell.length_c   1.000
_cell.angle_alpha   90.00
_cell.angle_beta   90.00
_cell.angle_gamma   90.00
#
_symmetry.space_group_name_H-M   'P 1'
#
loop_
_entity.id
_entity.type
_entity.pdbx_description
1 polymer ?
#
loop_
_entity_poly.entity_id
_entity_poly.type
_entity_poly.pdbx_seq_one_letter_code
_entity_poly.pdbx_strand_id
1 'polypeptide(L)'
;SILLEPYGEMVDGLSGCLSANEEIGFRLDGAMSVAKLRSLLEKVYNWALAIDFDDPDNNARFWYVSEEKLEPRLGNRADEAGAEREQPLCVARLAKALHDALYAWADDDTVASFLLQHPEHRLMARRAQIGERFPYAEVRDNLIGKDMLPIDLMRCKLAFFGASHFDPRSDRWVRISLFQGAPYPDELNSEVRA
;
A
#
# COMPACT_ATOMS: atom_id res chain seq x y z
N SER A 1 -17.86 24.55 28.89
CA SER A 1 -16.66 24.92 28.12
C SER A 1 -16.31 23.77 27.21
N ILE A 2 -16.11 24.02 25.91
CA ILE A 2 -15.64 23.01 24.96
C ILE A 2 -14.16 23.31 24.71
N LEU A 3 -13.29 22.38 25.10
CA LEU A 3 -11.89 22.36 24.70
C LEU A 3 -11.81 21.38 23.52
N LEU A 4 -11.54 21.90 22.31
CA LEU A 4 -11.47 21.06 21.11
C LEU A 4 -10.10 20.37 20.95
N GLU A 5 -9.02 21.02 21.38
CA GLU A 5 -7.65 20.48 21.28
C GLU A 5 -6.76 21.06 22.41
N PRO A 6 -6.34 20.26 23.40
CA PRO A 6 -5.56 20.74 24.55
C PRO A 6 -4.09 21.06 24.24
N TYR A 7 -3.55 20.60 23.10
CA TYR A 7 -2.13 20.65 22.78
C TYR A 7 -1.83 21.23 21.40
N GLY A 8 -2.35 22.43 21.12
CA GLY A 8 -2.16 23.12 19.83
C GLY A 8 -0.70 23.17 19.38
N GLU A 9 0.23 23.58 20.26
CA GLU A 9 1.66 23.66 19.91
C GLU A 9 2.27 22.31 19.47
N MET A 10 1.78 21.17 19.97
CA MET A 10 2.25 19.84 19.54
C MET A 10 1.62 19.39 18.22
N VAL A 11 0.37 19.76 17.95
CA VAL A 11 -0.42 19.27 16.81
C VAL A 11 -0.30 20.20 15.59
N ASP A 12 -0.17 21.51 15.80
CA ASP A 12 -0.14 22.52 14.73
C ASP A 12 1.02 22.27 13.77
N GLY A 13 2.19 21.89 14.28
CA GLY A 13 3.35 21.53 13.45
C GLY A 13 3.15 20.23 12.65
N LEU A 14 2.30 19.31 13.12
CA LEU A 14 2.01 18.06 12.42
C LEU A 14 1.05 18.26 11.25
N SER A 15 0.21 19.31 11.28
CA SER A 15 -0.76 19.59 10.21
C SER A 15 -0.10 19.74 8.83
N GLY A 16 1.09 20.36 8.78
CA GLY A 16 1.87 20.53 7.55
C GLY A 16 2.62 19.26 7.11
N CYS A 17 2.84 18.30 8.00
CA CYS A 17 3.65 17.11 7.75
C CYS A 17 2.85 15.80 7.62
N LEU A 18 1.60 15.80 8.09
CA LEU A 18 0.66 14.68 7.95
C LEU A 18 -0.23 14.79 6.70
N SER A 19 -0.04 15.83 5.89
CA SER A 19 -0.67 15.96 4.58
C SER A 19 0.32 15.55 3.48
N ALA A 20 -0.18 14.85 2.46
CA ALA A 20 0.59 14.52 1.26
C ALA A 20 -0.06 15.23 0.06
N ASN A 21 0.74 16.00 -0.69
CA ASN A 21 0.28 16.52 -1.97
C ASN A 21 0.40 15.43 -3.04
N GLU A 22 -0.71 14.74 -3.30
CA GLU A 22 -0.77 13.62 -4.24
C GLU A 22 -0.53 14.03 -5.71
N GLU A 23 -0.67 15.32 -6.06
CA GLU A 23 -0.44 15.82 -7.42
C GLU A 23 1.04 15.74 -7.82
N ILE A 24 1.96 15.88 -6.85
CA ILE A 24 3.42 15.92 -7.09
C ILE A 24 3.92 14.60 -7.70
N GLY A 25 3.30 13.47 -7.35
CA GLY A 25 3.66 12.14 -7.85
C GLY A 25 2.77 11.63 -8.98
N PHE A 26 1.70 12.36 -9.34
CA PHE A 26 0.68 11.82 -10.24
C PHE A 26 1.11 11.81 -11.72
N ARG A 27 1.92 12.79 -12.14
CA ARG A 27 2.40 12.88 -13.52
C ARG A 27 3.52 11.87 -13.76
N LEU A 28 3.34 11.07 -14.81
CA LEU A 28 4.32 10.09 -15.26
C LEU A 28 5.40 10.80 -16.09
N ASP A 29 6.67 10.55 -15.78
CA ASP A 29 7.81 10.95 -16.61
C ASP A 29 7.94 9.99 -17.79
N GLY A 30 7.34 10.36 -18.91
CA GLY A 30 7.37 9.56 -20.13
C GLY A 30 8.71 9.58 -20.86
N ALA A 31 9.60 10.53 -20.56
CA ALA A 31 10.91 10.65 -21.20
C ALA A 31 11.95 9.72 -20.55
N MET A 32 11.67 9.18 -19.36
CA MET A 32 12.45 8.13 -18.73
C MET A 32 12.70 6.98 -19.72
N SER A 33 13.92 6.46 -19.75
CA SER A 33 14.24 5.31 -20.58
C SER A 33 13.72 3.99 -19.98
N VAL A 34 13.47 3.00 -20.83
CA VAL A 34 13.10 1.64 -20.43
C VAL A 34 14.17 1.03 -19.51
N ALA A 35 15.46 1.21 -19.81
CA ALA A 35 16.54 0.73 -18.95
C ALA A 35 16.47 1.31 -17.53
N LYS A 36 16.18 2.60 -17.41
CA LYS A 36 16.06 3.26 -16.10
C LYS A 36 14.84 2.74 -15.33
N LEU A 37 13.71 2.53 -16.00
CA LEU A 37 12.52 1.94 -15.37
C LEU A 37 12.78 0.49 -14.91
N ARG A 38 13.44 -0.33 -15.73
CA ARG A 38 13.82 -1.71 -15.38
C ARG A 38 14.71 -1.75 -14.14
N SER A 39 15.77 -0.94 -14.12
CA SER A 39 16.69 -0.83 -12.98
C SER A 39 15.96 -0.36 -11.70
N LEU A 40 14.98 0.54 -11.83
CA LEU A 40 14.16 0.99 -10.72
C LEU A 40 13.32 -0.15 -10.14
N LEU A 41 12.69 -0.97 -11.00
CA LEU A 41 11.91 -2.13 -10.58
C LEU A 41 12.79 -3.15 -9.85
N GLU A 42 13.96 -3.45 -10.39
CA GLU A 42 14.94 -4.34 -9.76
C GLU A 42 15.42 -3.80 -8.40
N LYS A 43 15.56 -2.48 -8.26
CA LYS A 43 16.02 -1.86 -6.99
C LYS A 43 14.93 -1.80 -5.93
N VAL A 44 13.73 -1.36 -6.29
CA VAL A 44 12.65 -1.02 -5.34
C VAL A 44 11.68 -2.18 -5.13
N TYR A 45 11.49 -3.01 -6.16
CA TYR A 45 10.51 -4.09 -6.21
C TYR A 45 11.16 -5.48 -6.30
N ASN A 46 12.46 -5.65 -6.00
CA ASN A 46 13.10 -6.98 -5.96
C ASN A 46 12.30 -8.02 -5.15
N TRP A 47 11.71 -7.60 -4.03
CA TRP A 47 10.86 -8.42 -3.17
C TRP A 47 9.63 -8.97 -3.90
N ALA A 48 9.08 -8.20 -4.85
CA ALA A 48 7.96 -8.62 -5.68
C ALA A 48 8.43 -9.46 -6.88
N LEU A 49 9.56 -9.09 -7.49
CA LEU A 49 10.11 -9.79 -8.66
C LEU A 49 10.57 -11.21 -8.35
N ALA A 50 10.89 -11.50 -7.07
CA ALA A 50 11.26 -12.82 -6.60
C ALA A 50 10.08 -13.81 -6.47
N ILE A 51 8.83 -13.34 -6.60
CA ILE A 51 7.63 -14.17 -6.45
C ILE A 51 7.30 -14.83 -7.80
N ASP A 52 7.03 -16.13 -7.76
CA ASP A 52 6.51 -16.87 -8.91
C ASP A 52 4.99 -16.76 -8.98
N PHE A 53 4.48 -15.96 -9.91
CA PHE A 53 3.03 -15.79 -10.11
C PHE A 53 2.40 -16.82 -11.06
N ASP A 54 3.19 -17.73 -11.62
CA ASP A 54 2.66 -18.90 -12.34
C ASP A 54 2.19 -19.97 -11.35
N ASP A 55 2.67 -19.93 -10.10
CA ASP A 55 2.12 -20.70 -8.98
C ASP A 55 0.73 -20.14 -8.57
N PRO A 56 -0.35 -20.95 -8.66
CA PRO A 56 -1.68 -20.54 -8.24
C PRO A 56 -1.76 -20.08 -6.78
N ASP A 57 -0.92 -20.61 -5.88
CA ASP A 57 -0.91 -20.21 -4.47
C ASP A 57 -0.44 -18.76 -4.30
N ASN A 58 0.43 -18.25 -5.18
CA ASN A 58 0.87 -16.85 -5.18
C ASN A 58 -0.14 -15.89 -5.86
N ASN A 59 -1.14 -16.42 -6.55
CA ASN A 59 -2.19 -15.65 -7.23
C ASN A 59 -3.61 -16.09 -6.79
N ALA A 60 -3.72 -16.67 -5.60
CA ALA A 60 -4.90 -17.37 -5.13
C ALA A 60 -6.10 -16.44 -4.86
N ARG A 61 -5.87 -15.15 -4.65
CA ARG A 61 -6.91 -14.20 -4.21
C ARG A 61 -7.03 -12.99 -5.14
N PHE A 62 -8.13 -12.25 -5.01
CA PHE A 62 -8.33 -10.99 -5.70
C PHE A 62 -9.11 -10.00 -4.83
N TRP A 63 -8.73 -8.73 -4.89
CA TRP A 63 -9.43 -7.66 -4.18
C TRP A 63 -10.52 -7.07 -5.07
N TYR A 64 -11.71 -6.83 -4.54
CA TYR A 64 -12.80 -6.17 -5.25
C TYR A 64 -13.58 -5.25 -4.31
N VAL A 65 -14.44 -4.40 -4.86
CA VAL A 65 -15.40 -3.60 -4.06
C VAL A 65 -16.77 -4.23 -4.18
N SER A 66 -17.40 -4.53 -3.05
CA SER A 66 -18.79 -5.03 -3.04
C SER A 66 -19.75 -3.92 -3.43
N GLU A 67 -20.67 -4.19 -4.36
CA GLU A 67 -21.72 -3.23 -4.75
C GLU A 67 -22.69 -2.94 -3.60
N GLU A 68 -23.10 -3.97 -2.85
CA GLU A 68 -24.05 -3.86 -1.75
C GLU A 68 -23.48 -3.07 -0.56
N LYS A 69 -22.23 -3.34 -0.20
CA LYS A 69 -21.60 -2.81 1.02
C LYS A 69 -20.65 -1.65 0.78
N LEU A 70 -20.26 -1.40 -0.48
CA LEU A 70 -19.28 -0.38 -0.87
C LEU A 70 -17.94 -0.48 -0.10
N GLU A 71 -17.57 -1.70 0.29
CA GLU A 71 -16.37 -2.01 1.06
C GLU A 71 -15.42 -2.91 0.27
N PRO A 72 -14.09 -2.80 0.50
CA PRO A 72 -13.13 -3.77 -0.02
C PRO A 72 -13.43 -5.19 0.48
N ARG A 73 -13.36 -6.14 -0.44
CA ARG A 73 -13.55 -7.57 -0.21
C ARG A 73 -12.40 -8.34 -0.85
N LEU A 74 -12.19 -9.55 -0.36
CA LEU A 74 -11.16 -10.46 -0.83
C LEU A 74 -11.84 -11.77 -1.22
N GLY A 75 -11.78 -12.12 -2.50
CA GLY A 75 -12.31 -13.38 -3.04
C GLY A 75 -11.20 -14.38 -3.32
N ASN A 76 -11.55 -15.66 -3.36
CA ASN A 76 -10.71 -16.76 -3.82
C ASN A 76 -10.88 -16.96 -5.33
N ARG A 77 -9.77 -16.89 -6.08
CA ARG A 77 -9.77 -16.92 -7.54
C ARG A 77 -10.18 -18.29 -8.12
N ALA A 78 -9.95 -19.38 -7.40
CA ALA A 78 -10.29 -20.74 -7.85
C ALA A 78 -11.78 -21.06 -7.60
N ASP A 79 -12.35 -20.51 -6.54
CA ASP A 79 -13.66 -20.93 -6.03
C ASP A 79 -14.76 -19.88 -6.24
N GLU A 80 -14.40 -18.62 -6.46
CA GLU A 80 -15.35 -17.49 -6.54
C GLU A 80 -15.27 -16.77 -7.89
N ALA A 81 -16.44 -16.41 -8.43
CA ALA A 81 -16.54 -15.48 -9.56
C ALA A 81 -16.20 -14.04 -9.14
N GLY A 82 -15.85 -13.17 -10.09
CA GLY A 82 -15.58 -11.76 -9.81
C GLY A 82 -14.12 -11.33 -9.97
N ALA A 83 -13.22 -12.27 -10.31
CA ALA A 83 -11.81 -11.98 -10.57
C ALA A 83 -11.62 -10.93 -11.69
N GLU A 84 -12.57 -10.80 -12.61
CA GLU A 84 -12.60 -9.79 -13.66
C GLU A 84 -12.85 -8.36 -13.13
N ARG A 85 -13.32 -8.22 -11.88
CA ARG A 85 -13.56 -6.95 -11.18
C ARG A 85 -12.43 -6.60 -10.21
N GLU A 86 -11.30 -7.30 -10.32
CA GLU A 86 -10.15 -7.11 -9.46
C GLU A 86 -9.66 -5.65 -9.48
N GLN A 87 -9.50 -5.08 -8.30
CA GLN A 87 -8.87 -3.78 -8.11
C GLN A 87 -7.35 -3.90 -8.27
N PRO A 88 -6.65 -2.85 -8.73
CA PRO A 88 -5.21 -2.87 -8.96
C PRO A 88 -4.39 -2.76 -7.66
N LEU A 89 -4.71 -3.62 -6.67
CA LEU A 89 -4.05 -3.70 -5.35
C LEU A 89 -3.00 -4.82 -5.29
N CYS A 90 -2.90 -5.65 -6.35
CA CYS A 90 -1.89 -6.70 -6.49
C CYS A 90 -0.55 -6.15 -6.98
N VAL A 91 0.02 -5.18 -6.25
CA VAL A 91 1.22 -4.42 -6.66
C VAL A 91 2.39 -5.33 -7.02
N ALA A 92 2.61 -6.41 -6.26
CA ALA A 92 3.70 -7.33 -6.55
C ALA A 92 3.56 -7.99 -7.94
N ARG A 93 2.36 -8.47 -8.27
CA ARG A 93 2.04 -9.07 -9.58
C ARG A 93 2.11 -8.05 -10.70
N LEU A 94 1.61 -6.84 -10.47
CA LEU A 94 1.69 -5.74 -11.44
C LEU A 94 3.14 -5.33 -11.72
N ALA A 95 4.00 -5.28 -10.70
CA ALA A 95 5.42 -4.96 -10.83
C ALA A 95 6.15 -6.02 -11.66
N LYS A 96 5.89 -7.30 -11.38
CA LYS A 96 6.43 -8.42 -12.16
C LYS A 96 5.95 -8.40 -13.61
N ALA A 97 4.66 -8.22 -13.85
CA ALA A 97 4.10 -8.14 -15.20
C ALA A 97 4.70 -6.97 -16.01
N LEU A 98 4.85 -5.79 -15.40
CA LEU A 98 5.53 -4.65 -16.04
C LEU A 98 7.00 -4.98 -16.34
N HIS A 99 7.73 -5.54 -15.38
CA HIS A 99 9.14 -5.90 -15.56
C HIS A 99 9.32 -6.87 -16.74
N ASP A 100 8.48 -7.90 -16.81
CA ASP A 100 8.55 -8.93 -17.85
C ASP A 100 8.16 -8.36 -19.23
N ALA A 101 7.19 -7.43 -19.30
CA ALA A 101 6.81 -6.75 -20.54
C ALA A 101 7.91 -5.83 -21.09
N LEU A 102 8.73 -5.23 -20.22
CA LEU A 102 9.86 -4.37 -20.62
C LEU A 102 11.02 -5.15 -21.24
N TYR A 103 11.04 -6.48 -21.17
CA TYR A 103 12.13 -7.31 -21.70
C TYR A 103 12.21 -7.30 -23.23
N ALA A 104 11.08 -7.07 -23.90
CA ALA A 104 10.99 -7.00 -25.36
C ALA A 104 11.35 -5.62 -25.94
N TRP A 105 11.65 -4.64 -25.09
CA TRP A 105 11.89 -3.24 -25.46
C TRP A 105 13.38 -2.88 -25.35
N ALA A 106 13.83 -1.99 -26.25
CA ALA A 106 15.22 -1.54 -26.24
C ALA A 106 15.49 -0.62 -25.05
N ASP A 107 16.73 -0.60 -24.57
CA ASP A 107 17.12 0.14 -23.37
C ASP A 107 16.95 1.66 -23.51
N ASP A 108 17.08 2.17 -24.73
CA ASP A 108 16.96 3.58 -25.11
C ASP A 108 15.53 4.00 -25.49
N ASP A 109 14.59 3.05 -25.59
CA ASP A 109 13.18 3.38 -25.76
C ASP A 109 12.66 4.17 -24.55
N THR A 110 11.64 5.00 -24.80
CA THR A 110 11.02 5.81 -23.74
C THR A 110 9.84 5.09 -23.10
N VAL A 111 9.61 5.36 -21.82
CA VAL A 111 8.41 4.88 -21.11
C VAL A 111 7.13 5.37 -21.80
N ALA A 112 7.13 6.55 -22.43
CA ALA A 112 6.00 7.01 -23.22
C ALA A 112 5.71 6.09 -24.42
N SER A 113 6.73 5.73 -25.21
CA SER A 113 6.59 4.81 -26.34
C SER A 113 6.07 3.45 -25.88
N PHE A 114 6.62 2.92 -24.78
CA PHE A 114 6.17 1.67 -24.16
C PHE A 114 4.69 1.72 -23.79
N LEU A 115 4.27 2.73 -23.02
CA LEU A 115 2.89 2.83 -22.51
C LEU A 115 1.85 3.16 -23.58
N LEU A 116 2.26 3.65 -24.76
CA LEU A 116 1.36 3.76 -25.91
C LEU A 116 0.96 2.40 -26.48
N GLN A 117 1.86 1.41 -26.41
CA GLN A 117 1.58 0.04 -26.86
C GLN A 117 1.05 -0.85 -25.74
N HIS A 118 1.45 -0.57 -24.48
CA HIS A 118 1.08 -1.34 -23.30
C HIS A 118 0.43 -0.47 -22.20
N PRO A 119 -0.77 0.09 -22.47
CA PRO A 119 -1.45 1.00 -21.53
C PRO A 119 -1.83 0.35 -20.19
N GLU A 120 -1.98 -0.97 -20.14
CA GLU A 120 -2.28 -1.76 -18.93
C GLU A 120 -1.23 -1.56 -17.82
N HIS A 121 0.02 -1.24 -18.18
CA HIS A 121 1.09 -1.04 -17.19
C HIS A 121 1.20 0.38 -16.66
N ARG A 122 0.35 1.32 -17.12
CA ARG A 122 0.44 2.75 -16.76
C ARG A 122 0.38 2.99 -15.26
N LEU A 123 -0.48 2.27 -14.55
CA LEU A 123 -0.62 2.40 -13.09
C LEU A 123 0.67 2.00 -12.39
N MET A 124 1.23 0.83 -12.75
CA MET A 124 2.44 0.32 -12.13
C MET A 124 3.68 1.16 -12.48
N ALA A 125 3.80 1.63 -13.73
CA ALA A 125 4.89 2.51 -14.15
C ALA A 125 4.91 3.80 -13.32
N ARG A 126 3.74 4.42 -13.07
CA ARG A 126 3.63 5.57 -12.17
C ARG A 126 4.07 5.21 -10.75
N ARG A 127 3.57 4.10 -10.20
CA ARG A 127 3.95 3.65 -8.84
C ARG A 127 5.46 3.45 -8.71
N ALA A 128 6.08 2.86 -9.72
CA ALA A 128 7.51 2.64 -9.75
C ALA A 128 8.27 3.98 -9.68
N GLN A 129 7.91 4.97 -10.48
CA GLN A 129 8.49 6.32 -10.43
C GLN A 129 8.28 7.02 -9.07
N ILE A 130 7.14 6.82 -8.41
CA ILE A 130 6.89 7.31 -7.05
C ILE A 130 7.82 6.60 -6.04
N GLY A 131 7.96 5.27 -6.15
CA GLY A 131 8.75 4.45 -5.24
C GLY A 131 10.25 4.80 -5.21
N GLU A 132 10.78 5.42 -6.27
CA GLU A 132 12.16 5.97 -6.26
C GLU A 132 12.33 7.11 -5.26
N ARG A 133 11.30 7.93 -5.07
CA ARG A 133 11.34 9.11 -4.20
C ARG A 133 10.93 8.81 -2.76
N PHE A 134 10.06 7.82 -2.56
CA PHE A 134 9.40 7.56 -1.29
C PHE A 134 9.60 6.09 -0.86
N PRO A 135 10.59 5.80 0.01
CA PRO A 135 10.95 4.42 0.40
C PRO A 135 9.82 3.58 1.01
N TYR A 136 8.82 4.26 1.61
CA TYR A 136 7.64 3.68 2.25
C TYR A 136 6.35 3.84 1.43
N ALA A 137 6.43 4.10 0.12
CA ALA A 137 5.26 4.25 -0.76
C ALA A 137 4.49 2.95 -1.06
N GLU A 138 4.99 1.81 -0.57
CA GLU A 138 4.42 0.49 -0.83
C GLU A 138 4.28 -0.31 0.46
N VAL A 139 3.14 -1.00 0.57
CA VAL A 139 3.07 -2.19 1.42
C VAL A 139 3.78 -3.31 0.68
N ARG A 140 4.88 -3.79 1.24
CA ARG A 140 5.72 -4.82 0.63
C ARG A 140 5.28 -6.21 1.09
N ASP A 141 4.29 -6.75 0.40
CA ASP A 141 3.79 -8.12 0.62
C ASP A 141 3.03 -8.62 -0.62
N ASN A 142 2.83 -9.93 -0.75
CA ASN A 142 1.94 -10.51 -1.75
C ASN A 142 0.49 -10.45 -1.27
N LEU A 143 -0.16 -9.31 -1.51
CA LEU A 143 -1.54 -9.07 -1.08
C LEU A 143 -2.60 -9.93 -1.79
N ILE A 144 -2.21 -10.88 -2.62
CA ILE A 144 -3.12 -11.84 -3.27
C ILE A 144 -2.68 -13.30 -3.11
N GLY A 145 -1.63 -13.55 -2.32
CA GLY A 145 -1.18 -14.89 -1.99
C GLY A 145 -2.16 -15.64 -1.09
N LYS A 146 -2.09 -16.97 -1.14
CA LYS A 146 -2.89 -17.88 -0.33
C LYS A 146 -2.67 -17.72 1.16
N ASP A 147 -1.43 -17.46 1.58
CA ASP A 147 -1.05 -17.33 2.99
C ASP A 147 -1.19 -15.90 3.52
N MET A 148 -1.56 -14.93 2.68
CA MET A 148 -1.75 -13.55 3.11
C MET A 148 -2.83 -13.46 4.19
N LEU A 149 -2.61 -12.65 5.22
CA LEU A 149 -3.58 -12.39 6.27
C LEU A 149 -4.05 -10.93 6.20
N PRO A 150 -5.35 -10.65 5.92
CA PRO A 150 -5.85 -9.27 5.88
C PRO A 150 -5.63 -8.49 7.18
N ILE A 151 -5.52 -9.20 8.31
CA ILE A 151 -5.18 -8.59 9.60
C ILE A 151 -3.80 -7.94 9.61
N ASP A 152 -2.83 -8.37 8.80
CA ASP A 152 -1.49 -7.77 8.81
C ASP A 152 -1.51 -6.36 8.20
N LEU A 153 -2.29 -6.16 7.14
CA LEU A 153 -2.61 -4.81 6.62
C LEU A 153 -3.31 -3.95 7.69
N MET A 154 -4.27 -4.53 8.41
CA MET A 154 -5.01 -3.82 9.45
C MET A 154 -4.08 -3.42 10.61
N ARG A 155 -3.21 -4.34 11.05
CA ARG A 155 -2.22 -4.08 12.12
C ARG A 155 -1.26 -2.97 11.71
N CYS A 156 -0.75 -3.01 10.48
CA CYS A 156 0.10 -1.96 9.92
C CYS A 156 -0.61 -0.60 10.00
N LYS A 157 -1.84 -0.50 9.48
CA LYS A 157 -2.64 0.74 9.53
C LYS A 157 -2.90 1.22 10.97
N LEU A 158 -3.31 0.33 11.86
CA LEU A 158 -3.65 0.67 13.24
C LEU A 158 -2.42 1.08 14.07
N ALA A 159 -1.24 0.56 13.75
CA ALA A 159 0.01 1.00 14.39
C ALA A 159 0.30 2.48 14.12
N PHE A 160 0.00 3.00 12.91
CA PHE A 160 0.09 4.44 12.62
C PHE A 160 -0.89 5.29 13.46
N PHE A 161 -2.00 4.70 13.93
CA PHE A 161 -2.93 5.37 14.85
C PHE A 161 -2.57 5.22 16.32
N GLY A 162 -1.41 4.65 16.65
CA GLY A 162 -0.96 4.50 18.03
C GLY A 162 -1.48 3.26 18.75
N ALA A 163 -1.99 2.26 18.03
CA ALA A 163 -2.29 0.95 18.61
C ALA A 163 -1.00 0.28 19.10
N SER A 164 -0.95 -0.03 20.40
CA SER A 164 0.26 -0.54 21.06
C SER A 164 0.18 -2.02 21.40
N HIS A 165 -1.02 -2.59 21.49
CA HIS A 165 -1.25 -4.01 21.72
C HIS A 165 -2.20 -4.58 20.67
N PHE A 166 -1.85 -5.76 20.14
CA PHE A 166 -2.61 -6.46 19.11
C PHE A 166 -2.87 -7.90 19.57
N ASP A 167 -4.15 -8.26 19.60
CA ASP A 167 -4.65 -9.58 20.02
C ASP A 167 -5.55 -10.12 18.89
N PRO A 168 -4.96 -10.81 17.89
CA PRO A 168 -5.71 -11.41 16.78
C PRO A 168 -6.65 -12.48 17.30
N ARG A 169 -7.90 -12.50 16.83
CA ARG A 169 -8.80 -13.64 17.13
C ARG A 169 -9.39 -14.35 15.93
N SER A 170 -9.11 -13.84 14.74
CA SER A 170 -9.16 -14.60 13.50
C SER A 170 -8.27 -13.92 12.46
N ASP A 171 -8.15 -14.51 11.29
CA ASP A 171 -7.42 -13.94 10.14
C ASP A 171 -8.04 -12.64 9.60
N ARG A 172 -9.21 -12.25 10.10
CA ARG A 172 -9.96 -11.06 9.68
C ARG A 172 -10.36 -10.14 10.83
N TRP A 173 -10.07 -10.52 12.08
CA TRP A 173 -10.44 -9.74 13.25
C TRP A 173 -9.33 -9.69 14.28
N VAL A 174 -8.92 -8.46 14.64
CA VAL A 174 -7.90 -8.17 15.62
C VAL A 174 -8.44 -7.19 16.65
N ARG A 175 -8.26 -7.50 17.92
CA ARG A 175 -8.52 -6.58 19.03
C ARG A 175 -7.27 -5.75 19.28
N ILE A 176 -7.43 -4.46 19.51
CA ILE A 176 -6.32 -3.56 19.84
C ILE A 176 -6.52 -2.83 21.16
N SER A 177 -5.44 -2.32 21.70
CA SER A 177 -5.46 -1.29 22.76
C SER A 177 -4.76 -0.03 22.26
N LEU A 178 -5.41 1.11 22.47
CA LEU A 178 -4.85 2.44 22.29
C LEU A 178 -4.50 3.01 23.65
N PHE A 179 -3.49 3.89 23.72
CA PHE A 179 -3.12 4.60 24.94
C PHE A 179 -2.84 3.70 26.16
N GLN A 180 -2.31 2.49 25.93
CA GLN A 180 -1.99 1.58 27.02
C GLN A 180 -0.94 2.20 27.94
N GLY A 181 -1.26 2.33 29.23
CA GLY A 181 -0.40 2.95 30.22
C GLY A 181 -0.43 4.49 30.23
N ALA A 182 -1.29 5.12 29.42
CA ALA A 182 -1.56 6.55 29.54
C ALA A 182 -2.47 6.84 30.75
N PRO A 183 -2.33 8.01 31.38
CA PRO A 183 -3.17 8.39 32.51
C PRO A 183 -4.64 8.51 32.12
N TYR A 184 -5.52 8.10 33.02
CA TYR A 184 -6.95 8.33 32.92
C TYR A 184 -7.28 9.82 33.14
N PRO A 185 -8.44 10.31 32.65
CA PRO A 185 -8.79 11.73 32.79
C PRO A 185 -8.78 12.27 34.22
N ASP A 186 -9.08 11.43 35.22
CA ASP A 186 -9.03 11.77 36.64
C ASP A 186 -7.60 11.83 37.21
N GLU A 187 -6.64 11.16 36.57
CA GLU A 187 -5.22 11.18 36.94
C GLU A 187 -4.50 12.43 36.40
N LEU A 188 -4.99 13.02 35.31
CA LEU A 188 -4.40 14.23 34.69
C LEU A 188 -4.34 15.44 35.63
N ASN A 189 -5.21 15.51 36.64
CA ASN A 189 -5.25 16.61 37.61
C ASN A 189 -4.31 16.40 38.81
N SER A 190 -3.66 15.24 38.92
CA SER A 190 -2.84 14.88 40.08
C SER A 190 -1.36 15.27 39.94
N GLU A 191 -0.91 15.66 38.74
CA GLU A 191 0.46 16.12 38.46
C GLU A 191 0.53 17.64 38.20
N VAL A 192 0.16 18.45 39.21
CA VAL A 192 0.67 19.83 39.34
C VAL A 192 1.17 20.05 40.76
N ARG A 193 2.27 19.40 41.11
CA ARG A 193 3.18 19.83 42.18
C ARG A 193 4.61 19.48 41.79
N ALA A 194 5.26 20.37 41.06
CA ALA A 194 6.71 20.52 41.09
C ALA A 194 7.11 21.25 42.39
#